data_AF-A0A7W1HQ51-F1
#
_entry.id   AF-A0A7W1HQ51-F1
#
_cell.length_a   1.000
_cell.length_b   1.000
_cell.length_c   1.000
_cell.angle_alpha   90.00
_cell.angle_beta   90.00
_cell.angle_gamma   90.00
#
_symmetry.space_group_name_H-M   'P 1'
#
loop_
_entity.id
_entity.type
_entity.pdbx_description
1 polymer ?
#
loop_
_entity_poly.entity_id
_entity_poly.type
_entity_poly.pdbx_seq_one_letter_code
_entity_poly.pdbx_strand_id
1 'polypeptide(L)' 'AKEGALILDLIQRLKEERGIPMILIVHNYAQVFDVCDRVNLLRNGRIEYDRPVSETSVEELTEIVVSEYRKARETGNGG' A
#
# COMPACT_ATOMS: atom_id res chain seq x y z
N ALA A 1 7.65 -11.37 10.49
CA ALA A 1 8.90 -11.31 11.28
C ALA A 1 8.68 -10.38 12.47
N LYS A 2 9.14 -10.75 13.68
CA LYS A 2 8.97 -9.95 14.92
C LYS A 2 9.54 -8.53 14.81
N GLU A 3 10.61 -8.36 14.05
CA GLU A 3 11.32 -7.08 13.90
C GLU A 3 10.52 -6.02 13.13
N GLY A 4 9.74 -6.42 12.13
CA GLY A 4 8.94 -5.47 11.34
C GLY A 4 7.86 -4.76 12.16
N ALA A 5 7.23 -5.48 13.09
CA ALA A 5 6.23 -4.90 13.99
C ALA A 5 6.84 -3.84 14.93
N LEU A 6 8.08 -4.06 15.42
CA LEU A 6 8.76 -3.11 16.29
C LEU A 6 9.12 -1.80 15.56
N ILE A 7 9.53 -1.90 14.29
CA ILE A 7 9.83 -0.73 13.46
C ILE A 7 8.56 0.09 13.20
N LEU A 8 7.46 -0.59 12.90
CA LEU A 8 6.16 0.06 12.65
C LEU A 8 5.61 0.76 13.90
N ASP A 9 5.72 0.12 15.07
CA ASP A 9 5.34 0.72 16.35
C ASP A 9 6.16 1.99 16.65
N LEU A 10 7.48 1.96 16.39
CA LEU A 10 8.33 3.15 16.52
C LEU A 10 7.91 4.27 15.56
N ILE A 11 7.62 3.94 14.29
CA ILE A 11 7.16 4.91 13.30
C ILE A 11 5.85 5.56 13.75
N GLN A 12 4.90 4.76 14.25
CA GLN A 12 3.61 5.27 14.72
C GLN A 12 3.77 6.23 15.90
N ARG A 13 4.60 5.89 16.90
CA ARG A 13 4.92 6.80 18.02
C ARG A 13 5.55 8.11 17.55
N LEU A 14 6.51 8.04 16.63
CA LEU A 14 7.16 9.24 16.08
C LEU A 14 6.18 10.15 15.33
N LYS A 15 5.19 9.56 14.63
CA LYS A 15 4.11 10.29 13.96
C LYS A 15 3.29 11.08 14.97
N GLU A 16 2.86 10.40 16.04
CA GLU A 16 2.00 10.96 17.08
C GLU A 16 2.70 12.06 17.89
N GLU A 17 3.96 11.83 18.27
CA GLU A 17 4.71 12.76 19.13
C GLU A 17 5.16 14.02 18.40
N ARG A 18 5.47 13.94 17.09
CA ARG A 18 6.11 15.04 16.36
C ARG A 18 5.27 15.62 15.24
N GLY A 19 4.14 14.99 14.88
CA GLY A 19 3.24 15.46 13.83
C GLY A 19 3.89 15.53 12.45
N ILE A 20 4.92 14.72 12.19
CA ILE A 20 5.69 14.75 10.94
C ILE A 20 4.99 13.87 9.89
N PRO A 21 4.75 14.37 8.67
CA PRO A 21 4.27 13.54 7.56
C PRO A 21 5.27 12.43 7.22
N MET A 22 4.79 11.20 7.07
CA MET A 22 5.63 10.04 6.74
C MET A 22 5.08 9.28 5.54
N ILE A 23 6.01 8.79 4.70
CA ILE A 23 5.72 7.95 3.54
C ILE A 23 6.37 6.60 3.79
N LEU A 24 5.56 5.55 3.81
CA LEU A 24 6.02 4.16 3.97
C LEU A 24 5.91 3.44 2.62
N ILE A 25 6.99 2.77 2.21
CA ILE A 25 7.00 1.88 1.04
C ILE A 25 6.98 0.45 1.57
N VAL A 26 5.88 -0.25 1.32
CA VAL A 26 5.49 -1.46 2.04
C VAL A 26 4.91 -2.47 1.06
N HIS A 27 5.27 -3.74 1.23
CA HIS A 27 4.85 -4.84 0.36
C HIS A 27 3.80 -5.76 1.02
N ASN A 28 3.49 -5.53 2.30
CA ASN A 28 2.49 -6.27 3.06
C ASN A 28 1.32 -5.35 3.43
N TYR A 29 0.17 -5.55 2.79
CA TYR A 29 -1.00 -4.71 2.98
C TYR A 29 -1.53 -4.70 4.41
N ALA A 30 -1.50 -5.83 5.13
CA ALA A 30 -2.03 -5.87 6.51
C ALA A 30 -1.37 -4.80 7.41
N GLN A 31 -0.06 -4.59 7.26
CA GLN A 31 0.69 -3.59 8.03
C GLN A 31 0.40 -2.15 7.61
N VAL A 32 -0.05 -1.93 6.36
CA VAL A 32 -0.42 -0.59 5.87
C VAL A 32 -1.66 -0.09 6.56
N PHE A 33 -2.65 -0.98 6.73
CA PHE A 33 -3.93 -0.63 7.33
C PHE A 33 -3.81 -0.29 8.82
N ASP A 34 -2.80 -0.83 9.51
CA ASP A 34 -2.58 -0.59 10.93
C ASP A 34 -1.88 0.75 11.22
N VAL A 35 -1.11 1.29 10.27
CA VAL A 35 -0.16 2.40 10.52
C VAL A 35 -0.40 3.64 9.67
N CYS A 36 -0.92 3.47 8.45
CA CYS A 36 -1.11 4.54 7.48
C CYS A 36 -2.55 5.09 7.50
N ASP A 37 -2.71 6.38 7.19
CA ASP A 37 -4.03 7.00 7.04
C ASP A 37 -4.52 7.00 5.58
N ARG A 38 -3.60 6.85 4.62
CA ARG A 38 -3.84 6.92 3.18
C ARG A 38 -2.95 5.91 2.45
N VAL A 39 -3.48 5.29 1.40
CA VAL A 39 -2.76 4.33 0.56
C VAL A 39 -2.69 4.81 -0.88
N ASN A 40 -1.54 4.64 -1.50
CA ASN A 40 -1.28 4.98 -2.90
C ASN A 40 -0.75 3.75 -3.64
N LEU A 41 -1.30 3.43 -4.81
CA LEU A 41 -0.69 2.46 -5.72
C LEU A 41 0.04 3.20 -6.84
N LEU A 42 1.37 3.03 -6.86
CA LEU A 42 2.25 3.57 -7.88
C LEU A 42 2.52 2.51 -8.94
N ARG A 43 2.29 2.85 -10.22
CA ARG A 43 2.62 2.00 -11.36
C ARG A 43 3.00 2.86 -12.57
N ASN A 44 4.01 2.42 -13.31
CA ASN A 44 4.56 3.14 -14.47
C ASN A 44 4.86 4.63 -14.19
N GLY A 45 5.32 4.94 -12.97
CA GLY A 45 5.61 6.31 -12.53
C GLY A 45 4.37 7.18 -12.26
N ARG A 46 3.17 6.59 -12.17
CA ARG A 46 1.90 7.29 -11.91
C ARG A 46 1.17 6.67 -10.72
N ILE A 47 0.49 7.52 -9.96
CA ILE A 47 -0.42 7.07 -8.91
C ILE A 47 -1.76 6.76 -9.57
N GLU A 48 -2.18 5.50 -9.55
CA GLU A 48 -3.43 5.05 -10.18
C GLU A 48 -4.49 4.64 -9.16
N TYR A 49 -4.13 4.60 -7.88
CA TYR A 49 -5.04 4.44 -6.77
C TYR A 49 -4.58 5.35 -5.64
N ASP A 50 -5.51 6.11 -5.06
CA ASP A 50 -5.22 7.04 -3.98
C ASP A 50 -6.47 7.24 -3.10
N ARG A 51 -6.50 6.60 -1.93
CA ARG A 51 -7.64 6.64 -1.00
C ARG A 51 -7.22 6.66 0.46
N PRO A 52 -8.03 7.27 1.35
CA PRO A 52 -7.93 7.03 2.78
C PRO A 52 -8.02 5.54 3.08
N VAL A 53 -7.24 5.07 4.06
CA VAL A 53 -7.26 3.66 4.50
C VAL A 53 -8.66 3.25 4.98
N SER A 54 -9.42 4.18 5.56
CA SER A 54 -10.80 3.98 5.99
C SER A 54 -11.81 3.74 4.85
N GLU A 55 -11.42 3.96 3.60
CA GLU A 55 -12.29 3.86 2.41
C GLU A 55 -11.86 2.73 1.46
N THR A 56 -10.96 1.85 1.89
CA THR A 56 -10.44 0.73 1.10
C THR A 56 -10.41 -0.55 1.93
N SER A 57 -10.11 -1.68 1.29
CA SER A 57 -9.78 -2.94 1.98
C SER A 57 -8.60 -3.65 1.33
N VAL A 58 -8.04 -4.65 2.03
CA VAL A 58 -6.95 -5.48 1.49
C VAL A 58 -7.42 -6.25 0.25
N GLU A 59 -8.67 -6.69 0.24
CA GLU A 59 -9.31 -7.39 -0.86
C GLU A 59 -9.41 -6.50 -2.10
N GLU A 60 -9.81 -5.22 -1.95
CA GLU A 60 -9.88 -4.28 -3.07
C GLU A 60 -8.50 -4.06 -3.69
N LEU A 61 -7.48 -3.79 -2.87
CA LEU A 61 -6.10 -3.60 -3.35
C LEU A 61 -5.57 -4.86 -4.05
N THR A 62 -5.89 -6.05 -3.51
CA THR A 62 -5.49 -7.32 -4.10
C THR A 62 -6.15 -7.53 -5.46
N GLU A 63 -7.46 -7.25 -5.58
CA GLU A 63 -8.18 -7.37 -6.84
C GLU A 63 -7.65 -6.41 -7.90
N ILE A 64 -7.32 -5.16 -7.53
CA ILE A 64 -6.68 -4.20 -8.44
C ILE A 64 -5.39 -4.79 -8.99
N VAL A 65 -4.51 -5.29 -8.13
CA VAL A 65 -3.22 -5.84 -8.55
C VAL A 65 -3.41 -7.08 -9.44
N VAL A 66 -4.30 -8.01 -9.07
CA VAL A 66 -4.58 -9.23 -9.84
C VAL A 66 -5.20 -8.93 -11.20
N SER A 67 -6.18 -8.03 -11.26
CA SER A 67 -6.83 -7.60 -12.49
C SER A 67 -5.81 -7.04 -13.49
N GLU A 68 -4.88 -6.23 -13.00
CA GLU A 68 -3.83 -5.65 -13.83
C GLU A 68 -2.82 -6.70 -14.32
N TYR A 69 -2.43 -7.67 -13.48
CA TYR A 69 -1.60 -8.80 -13.92
C TYR A 69 -2.28 -9.62 -15.02
N ARG A 70 -3.60 -9.82 -14.97
CA ARG A 70 -4.35 -10.52 -16.03
C ARG A 70 -4.32 -9.74 -17.34
N LYS A 71 -4.64 -8.44 -17.30
CA LYS A 71 -4.63 -7.56 -18.48
C LYS A 71 -3.26 -7.54 -19.17
N ALA A 72 -2.17 -7.46 -18.40
CA ALA A 72 -0.81 -7.45 -18.92
C ALA A 72 -0.45 -8.76 -19.66
N ARG A 73 -0.98 -9.91 -19.21
CA ARG A 73 -0.76 -11.21 -19.86
C ARG A 73 -1.57 -11.35 -21.14
N GLU A 74 -2.78 -10.82 -21.18
CA GLU A 74 -3.64 -10.82 -22.37
C GLU A 74 -3.07 -9.96 -23.49
N THR A 75 -2.48 -8.81 -23.16
CA THR A 75 -1.79 -7.95 -24.14
C THR A 75 -0.47 -8.54 -24.62
N GLY A 76 0.19 -9.38 -23.83
CA GLY A 76 1.45 -10.04 -24.20
C GLY A 76 1.31 -11.28 -25.08
N ASN A 77 0.10 -11.80 -25.29
CA ASN A 77 -0.14 -13.06 -26.00
C ASN A 77 -0.78 -12.87 -27.40
N GLY A 78 -0.74 -11.64 -27.92
CA GLY A 78 -1.28 -11.27 -29.23
C GLY A 78 -0.24 -10.66 -30.19
N GLY A 79 1.02 -11.10 -30.09
CA GLY A 79 2.12 -10.75 -31.01
C GLY A 79 2.42 -11.86 -31.98
#